data_AF-A0A0Q9T7C8-F1
#
_entry.id   AF-A0A0Q9T7C8-F1
#
_cell.length_a   1.000
_cell.length_b   1.000
_cell.length_c   1.000
_cell.angle_alpha   90.00
_cell.angle_beta   90.00
_cell.angle_gamma   90.00
#
_symmetry.space_group_name_H-M   'P 1'
#
loop_
_entity.id
_entity.type
_entity.pdbx_description
1 polymer ?
#
loop_
_entity_poly.entity_id
_entity_poly.type
_entity_poly.pdbx_seq_one_letter_code
_entity_poly.pdbx_strand_id
1 'polypeptide(L)'
;MSDAPGQLAERLATAATALATRLGATALPQPLDAYDDPLAELRRARASLPEGGRLVVAMANGATADSVVLHLRSDPAQASYVRPGPGHVHGYATGFKLLLEAGFSPDIVETLIGEVDPALLDAATPLLQHLRVDVARAAHHLGAEGYLYVADPVTDVPDTGAEAVRDQRPVSFVACVNDDRQLAHNLLASPVFGPDSPHQLLTYRGMTSAAEGLNRGLHEAEHDLVVMIQQDIYVPSWWPERLVRQWELASAGGTPPALAGPFGVRYREGGREHVGHVVDRDHLLRMPRELPARVDGLDELVLIVPRDTDLRVEPRVGWHLYGTDLALTVHEAGGWTAVLDLPCHHNSLYHELDESYRHSEAMLATKWTRELPVVTNTSTIEEDPRDARVRDLEEFVARGHEEHVRMSEAIDVAKVEIDRLHRELAHATEQITATRERNAKLRSRLRES
;
A
#
# COMPACT_ATOMS: atom_id res chain seq x y z
N MET A 1 0.40 24.42 -22.15
CA MET A 1 -0.65 25.45 -22.28
C MET A 1 -1.84 24.91 -21.53
N SER A 2 -1.96 25.20 -20.22
CA SER A 2 -3.08 24.67 -19.44
C SER A 2 -4.38 25.31 -19.93
N ASP A 3 -5.44 24.51 -20.02
CA ASP A 3 -6.80 24.99 -20.24
C ASP A 3 -7.13 26.11 -19.22
N ALA A 4 -7.99 27.05 -19.62
CA ALA A 4 -8.47 28.05 -18.69
C ALA A 4 -9.22 27.36 -17.53
N PRO A 5 -9.11 27.80 -16.27
CA PRO A 5 -9.73 27.11 -15.11
C PRO A 5 -11.22 26.76 -15.28
N GLY A 6 -11.98 27.59 -16.01
CA GLY A 6 -13.39 27.33 -16.32
C GLY A 6 -13.63 26.13 -17.26
N GLN A 7 -12.69 25.82 -18.15
CA GLN A 7 -12.78 24.68 -19.08
C GLN A 7 -12.56 23.34 -18.36
N LEU A 8 -11.63 23.28 -17.40
CA LEU A 8 -11.41 22.07 -16.60
C LEU A 8 -12.61 21.75 -15.71
N ALA A 9 -13.19 22.75 -15.05
CA ALA A 9 -14.37 22.56 -14.21
C ALA A 9 -15.58 22.02 -15.00
N GLU A 10 -15.81 22.55 -16.21
CA GLU A 10 -16.87 22.07 -17.11
C GLU A 10 -16.61 20.64 -17.59
N ARG A 11 -15.36 20.31 -17.96
CA ARG A 11 -14.94 18.94 -18.34
C ARG A 11 -15.20 17.95 -17.19
N LEU A 12 -14.81 18.30 -15.97
CA LEU A 12 -14.99 17.47 -14.78
C LEU A 12 -16.47 17.27 -14.44
N ALA A 13 -17.29 18.34 -14.46
CA ALA A 13 -18.74 18.23 -14.22
C ALA A 13 -19.44 17.37 -15.28
N THR A 14 -19.04 17.50 -16.55
CA THR A 14 -19.54 16.68 -17.66
C THR A 14 -19.18 15.21 -17.45
N ALA A 15 -17.93 14.93 -17.11
CA ALA A 15 -17.46 13.57 -16.86
C ALA A 15 -18.17 12.92 -15.66
N ALA A 16 -18.35 13.65 -14.54
CA ALA A 16 -19.11 13.19 -13.39
C ALA A 16 -20.57 12.88 -13.74
N THR A 17 -21.22 13.73 -14.53
CA THR A 17 -22.61 13.52 -14.97
C THR A 17 -22.74 12.28 -15.87
N ALA A 18 -21.80 12.11 -16.82
CA ALA A 18 -21.75 10.94 -17.69
C ALA A 18 -21.53 9.65 -16.89
N LEU A 19 -20.60 9.67 -15.94
CA LEU A 19 -20.32 8.55 -15.03
C LEU A 19 -21.54 8.20 -14.17
N ALA A 20 -22.19 9.20 -13.57
CA ALA A 20 -23.40 9.02 -12.77
C ALA A 20 -24.53 8.39 -13.58
N THR A 21 -24.75 8.87 -14.80
CA THR A 21 -25.76 8.32 -15.73
C THR A 21 -25.49 6.84 -16.02
N ARG A 22 -24.23 6.49 -16.29
CA ARG A 22 -23.81 5.09 -16.53
C ARG A 22 -24.02 4.18 -15.32
N LEU A 23 -23.85 4.72 -14.11
CA LEU A 23 -23.95 3.96 -12.87
C LEU A 23 -25.33 4.00 -12.20
N GLY A 24 -26.29 4.76 -12.75
CA GLY A 24 -27.56 5.04 -12.08
C GLY A 24 -27.37 5.77 -10.74
N ALA A 25 -26.34 6.61 -10.63
CA ALA A 25 -25.97 7.35 -9.43
C ALA A 25 -26.39 8.83 -9.53
N THR A 26 -26.26 9.56 -8.43
CA THR A 26 -26.47 11.02 -8.39
C THR A 26 -25.12 11.71 -8.56
N ALA A 27 -24.99 12.65 -9.49
CA ALA A 27 -23.79 13.50 -9.61
C ALA A 27 -23.96 14.79 -8.79
N LEU A 28 -22.87 15.27 -8.17
CA LEU A 28 -22.80 16.68 -7.80
C LEU A 28 -22.72 17.56 -9.07
N PRO A 29 -23.41 18.71 -9.09
CA PRO A 29 -23.52 19.53 -10.30
C PRO A 29 -22.22 20.25 -10.69
N GLN A 30 -21.28 20.42 -9.76
CA GLN A 30 -19.97 21.01 -10.01
C GLN A 30 -18.88 20.27 -9.22
N PRO A 31 -17.60 20.41 -9.58
CA PRO A 31 -16.49 19.81 -8.84
C PRO A 31 -16.42 20.32 -7.39
N LEU A 32 -15.88 19.52 -6.47
CA LEU A 32 -15.83 19.86 -5.04
C LEU A 32 -15.10 21.16 -4.75
N ASP A 33 -14.01 21.41 -5.47
CA ASP A 33 -13.16 22.59 -5.34
C ASP A 33 -13.86 23.90 -5.75
N ALA A 34 -15.02 23.82 -6.41
CA ALA A 34 -15.84 24.98 -6.76
C ALA A 34 -16.80 25.42 -5.65
N TYR A 35 -16.97 24.64 -4.57
CA TYR A 35 -17.83 25.00 -3.46
C TYR A 35 -17.07 25.72 -2.34
N ASP A 36 -17.70 26.72 -1.72
CA ASP A 36 -17.13 27.42 -0.55
C ASP A 36 -17.02 26.51 0.67
N ASP A 37 -18.02 25.62 0.85
CA ASP A 37 -18.06 24.59 1.90
C ASP A 37 -18.37 23.21 1.29
N PRO A 38 -17.35 22.52 0.75
CA PRO A 38 -17.55 21.24 0.09
C PRO A 38 -18.09 20.16 1.05
N LEU A 39 -17.75 20.23 2.33
CA LEU A 39 -18.21 19.25 3.32
C LEU A 39 -19.71 19.39 3.60
N ALA A 40 -20.21 20.63 3.75
CA ALA A 40 -21.64 20.86 3.92
C ALA A 40 -22.45 20.41 2.71
N GLU A 41 -21.90 20.56 1.50
CA GLU A 41 -22.54 20.09 0.27
C GLU A 41 -22.59 18.57 0.18
N LEU A 42 -21.50 17.89 0.52
CA LEU A 42 -21.48 16.42 0.60
C LEU A 42 -22.50 15.89 1.61
N ARG A 43 -22.63 16.53 2.77
CA ARG A 43 -23.63 16.17 3.79
C ARG A 43 -25.07 16.40 3.30
N ARG A 44 -25.34 17.51 2.61
CA ARG A 44 -26.64 17.76 1.95
C ARG A 44 -26.95 16.70 0.91
N ALA A 45 -25.97 16.38 0.06
CA ALA A 45 -26.11 15.35 -0.96
C ALA A 45 -26.45 14.00 -0.32
N ARG A 46 -25.70 13.58 0.70
CA ARG A 46 -25.96 12.32 1.45
C ARG A 46 -27.38 12.25 1.97
N ALA A 47 -27.87 13.32 2.60
CA ALA A 47 -29.22 13.38 3.16
C ALA A 47 -30.33 13.33 2.10
N SER A 48 -30.01 13.68 0.85
CA SER A 48 -30.96 13.66 -0.28
C SER A 48 -30.92 12.40 -1.13
N LEU A 49 -29.93 11.52 -0.91
CA LEU A 49 -29.82 10.28 -1.68
C LEU A 49 -30.97 9.33 -1.35
N PRO A 50 -31.51 8.61 -2.35
CA PRO A 50 -32.40 7.50 -2.09
C PRO A 50 -31.66 6.39 -1.33
N GLU A 51 -32.39 5.50 -0.68
CA GLU A 51 -31.81 4.31 -0.05
C GLU A 51 -31.04 3.47 -1.08
N GLY A 52 -29.80 3.09 -0.73
CA GLY A 52 -28.86 2.43 -1.66
C GLY A 52 -28.33 3.33 -2.79
N GLY A 53 -28.66 4.62 -2.77
CA GLY A 53 -28.17 5.61 -3.72
C GLY A 53 -26.67 5.86 -3.57
N ARG A 54 -26.01 6.16 -4.70
CA ARG A 54 -24.58 6.45 -4.77
C ARG A 54 -24.36 7.88 -5.24
N LEU A 55 -23.26 8.49 -4.78
CA LEU A 55 -22.83 9.80 -5.21
C LEU A 55 -21.64 9.68 -6.17
N VAL A 56 -21.65 10.46 -7.23
CA VAL A 56 -20.51 10.69 -8.10
C VAL A 56 -20.05 12.13 -7.94
N VAL A 57 -18.75 12.29 -7.73
CA VAL A 57 -18.17 13.59 -7.41
C VAL A 57 -16.89 13.76 -8.22
N ALA A 58 -16.72 14.93 -8.83
CA ALA A 58 -15.44 15.31 -9.42
C ALA A 58 -14.68 16.28 -8.50
N MET A 59 -13.35 16.31 -8.63
CA MET A 59 -12.49 17.27 -7.94
C MET A 59 -11.28 17.57 -8.81
N ALA A 60 -10.97 18.85 -9.01
CA ALA A 60 -9.74 19.26 -9.67
C ALA A 60 -8.53 18.95 -8.78
N ASN A 61 -7.41 18.58 -9.41
CA ASN A 61 -6.15 18.41 -8.72
C ASN A 61 -5.36 19.72 -8.77
N GLY A 62 -5.06 20.31 -7.60
CA GLY A 62 -4.20 21.47 -7.48
C GLY A 62 -2.71 21.14 -7.35
N ALA A 63 -2.37 19.86 -7.15
CA ALA A 63 -1.01 19.35 -7.00
C ALA A 63 -0.48 18.73 -8.30
N THR A 64 -0.47 19.53 -9.38
CA THR A 64 -0.01 19.10 -10.72
C THR A 64 1.47 19.38 -10.96
N ALA A 65 2.04 18.79 -12.01
CA ALA A 65 3.39 19.12 -12.49
C ALA A 65 3.57 20.62 -12.77
N ASP A 66 2.59 21.26 -13.40
CA ASP A 66 2.58 22.71 -13.64
C ASP A 66 2.60 23.51 -12.33
N SER A 67 1.80 23.09 -11.34
CA SER A 67 1.81 23.69 -10.00
C SER A 67 3.19 23.62 -9.36
N VAL A 68 3.86 22.47 -9.44
CA VAL A 68 5.25 22.31 -8.93
C VAL A 68 6.20 23.26 -9.64
N VAL A 69 6.15 23.35 -10.98
CA VAL A 69 7.01 24.26 -11.75
C VAL A 69 6.79 25.72 -11.35
N LEU A 70 5.54 26.14 -11.14
CA LEU A 70 5.21 27.50 -10.69
C LEU A 70 5.78 27.79 -9.29
N HIS A 71 5.66 26.84 -8.36
CA HIS A 71 6.24 26.97 -7.02
C HIS A 71 7.77 27.05 -7.07
N LEU A 72 8.43 26.22 -7.88
CA LEU A 72 9.88 26.24 -8.05
C LEU A 72 10.39 27.54 -8.70
N ARG A 73 9.56 28.17 -9.54
CA ARG A 73 9.83 29.49 -10.13
C ARG A 73 9.46 30.65 -9.22
N SER A 74 8.94 30.39 -8.03
CA SER A 74 8.44 31.39 -7.08
C SER A 74 7.34 32.29 -7.67
N ASP A 75 6.53 31.74 -8.58
CA ASP A 75 5.40 32.45 -9.22
C ASP A 75 4.11 31.60 -9.19
N PRO A 76 3.60 31.24 -7.99
CA PRO A 76 2.36 30.47 -7.85
C PRO A 76 1.10 31.26 -8.27
N ALA A 77 1.22 32.57 -8.54
CA ALA A 77 0.11 33.47 -8.77
C ALA A 77 -0.31 33.58 -10.25
N GLN A 78 0.35 32.87 -11.16
CA GLN A 78 0.19 33.06 -12.61
C GLN A 78 -1.24 32.87 -13.15
N ALA A 79 -2.14 32.26 -12.39
CA ALA A 79 -3.52 32.00 -12.80
C ALA A 79 -4.53 33.13 -12.50
N SER A 80 -4.25 34.12 -11.63
CA SER A 80 -4.97 35.40 -11.51
C SER A 80 -4.57 36.18 -10.26
N TYR A 81 -4.30 37.48 -10.40
CA TYR A 81 -4.29 38.43 -9.26
C TYR A 81 -5.71 38.74 -8.74
N VAL A 82 -6.73 38.20 -9.41
CA VAL A 82 -8.15 38.31 -9.09
C VAL A 82 -8.68 36.89 -8.94
N ARG A 83 -8.58 36.28 -7.76
CA ARG A 83 -9.16 34.96 -7.48
C ARG A 83 -10.69 35.09 -7.37
N PRO A 84 -11.51 34.57 -8.29
CA PRO A 84 -12.94 34.47 -8.10
C PRO A 84 -13.23 33.01 -7.71
N GLY A 85 -13.00 32.64 -6.45
CA GLY A 85 -13.29 31.29 -5.96
C GLY A 85 -12.55 30.90 -4.68
N PRO A 86 -13.05 29.92 -3.93
CA PRO A 86 -12.44 29.45 -2.69
C PRO A 86 -11.01 28.95 -2.93
N GLY A 87 -10.10 29.35 -2.06
CA GLY A 87 -8.65 29.28 -2.26
C GLY A 87 -7.98 27.94 -1.97
N HIS A 88 -8.72 26.83 -2.01
CA HIS A 88 -8.24 25.53 -1.56
C HIS A 88 -7.43 24.80 -2.65
N VAL A 89 -6.23 24.33 -2.30
CA VAL A 89 -5.47 23.41 -3.14
C VAL A 89 -5.82 22.01 -2.67
N HIS A 90 -6.53 21.26 -3.51
CA HIS A 90 -6.90 19.88 -3.23
C HIS A 90 -6.00 18.90 -3.98
N GLY A 91 -5.72 17.76 -3.37
CA GLY A 91 -5.17 16.57 -4.04
C GLY A 91 -6.03 15.36 -3.70
N TYR A 92 -5.74 14.20 -4.29
CA TYR A 92 -6.59 12.99 -4.16
C TYR A 92 -6.95 12.67 -2.69
N ALA A 93 -5.97 12.77 -1.78
CA ALA A 93 -6.13 12.49 -0.36
C ALA A 93 -7.13 13.43 0.32
N THR A 94 -7.25 14.68 -0.13
CA THR A 94 -8.23 15.63 0.41
C THR A 94 -9.66 15.20 0.03
N GLY A 95 -9.86 14.72 -1.19
CA GLY A 95 -11.16 14.19 -1.64
C GLY A 95 -11.61 13.00 -0.79
N PHE A 96 -10.70 12.06 -0.52
CA PHE A 96 -10.97 10.92 0.38
C PHE A 96 -11.37 11.37 1.79
N LYS A 97 -10.64 12.32 2.38
CA LYS A 97 -10.93 12.86 3.72
C LYS A 97 -12.28 13.55 3.78
N LEU A 98 -12.61 14.40 2.80
CA LEU A 98 -13.90 15.09 2.71
C LEU A 98 -15.07 14.11 2.59
N LEU A 99 -14.94 13.10 1.72
CA LEU A 99 -15.97 12.09 1.48
C LEU A 99 -16.17 11.18 2.71
N LEU A 100 -15.10 10.72 3.34
CA LEU A 100 -15.17 9.97 4.59
C LEU A 100 -15.81 10.79 5.71
N GLU A 101 -15.42 12.05 5.88
CA GLU A 101 -16.00 12.95 6.88
C GLU A 101 -17.49 13.24 6.65
N ALA A 102 -17.93 13.25 5.39
CA ALA A 102 -19.35 13.34 5.04
C ALA A 102 -20.12 12.01 5.28
N GLY A 103 -19.43 10.93 5.62
CA GLY A 103 -20.00 9.61 5.88
C GLY A 103 -20.22 8.79 4.62
N PHE A 104 -19.33 8.94 3.64
CA PHE A 104 -19.24 8.07 2.48
C PHE A 104 -18.02 7.16 2.57
N SER A 105 -18.08 6.04 1.87
CA SER A 105 -16.93 5.25 1.48
C SER A 105 -16.63 5.51 0.00
N PRO A 106 -15.64 6.36 -0.30
CA PRO A 106 -15.27 6.73 -1.65
C PRO A 106 -14.24 5.79 -2.31
N ASP A 107 -14.26 5.74 -3.63
CA ASP A 107 -13.21 5.17 -4.51
C ASP A 107 -12.96 6.11 -5.70
N ILE A 108 -11.72 6.20 -6.18
CA ILE A 108 -11.41 6.89 -7.45
C ILE A 108 -11.61 5.88 -8.57
N VAL A 109 -12.60 6.12 -9.43
CA VAL A 109 -12.93 5.21 -10.54
C VAL A 109 -12.42 5.70 -11.89
N GLU A 110 -12.09 6.99 -11.99
CA GLU A 110 -11.56 7.61 -13.19
C GLU A 110 -10.68 8.81 -12.83
N THR A 111 -9.54 8.92 -13.49
CA THR A 111 -8.61 10.05 -13.35
C THR A 111 -8.45 10.71 -14.71
N LEU A 112 -8.65 12.03 -14.78
CA LEU A 112 -8.34 12.79 -15.98
C LEU A 112 -6.84 13.07 -15.96
N ILE A 113 -6.11 12.46 -16.90
CA ILE A 113 -4.66 12.57 -17.01
C ILE A 113 -4.29 13.61 -18.07
N GLY A 114 -3.44 14.56 -17.69
CA GLY A 114 -2.71 15.45 -18.58
C GLY A 114 -1.28 14.94 -18.84
N GLU A 115 -0.55 15.67 -19.68
CA GLU A 115 0.84 15.33 -20.00
C GLU A 115 1.79 15.78 -18.88
N VAL A 116 2.71 14.90 -18.48
CA VAL A 116 3.85 15.25 -17.62
C VAL A 116 5.11 15.18 -18.44
N ASP A 117 5.91 16.25 -18.42
CA ASP A 117 7.23 16.28 -19.05
C ASP A 117 8.13 15.20 -18.41
N PRO A 118 8.57 14.16 -19.17
CA PRO A 118 9.45 13.13 -18.65
C PRO A 118 10.75 13.71 -18.08
N ALA A 119 11.28 14.79 -18.68
CA ALA A 119 12.51 15.43 -18.19
C ALA A 119 12.32 16.09 -16.81
N LEU A 120 11.11 16.59 -16.52
CA LEU A 120 10.78 17.12 -15.20
C LEU A 120 10.75 15.99 -14.15
N LEU A 121 10.16 14.84 -14.48
CA LEU A 121 10.11 13.68 -13.57
C LEU A 121 11.49 13.09 -13.32
N ASP A 122 12.32 12.96 -14.36
CA ASP A 122 13.71 12.50 -14.21
C ASP A 122 14.49 13.43 -13.27
N ALA A 123 14.33 14.75 -13.44
CA ALA A 123 14.97 15.74 -12.57
C ALA A 123 14.41 15.73 -11.13
N ALA A 124 13.13 15.44 -10.95
CA ALA A 124 12.47 15.39 -9.64
C ALA A 124 12.69 14.08 -8.88
N THR A 125 13.12 13.01 -9.55
CA THR A 125 13.28 11.67 -8.96
C THR A 125 14.13 11.66 -7.67
N PRO A 126 15.32 12.28 -7.62
CA PRO A 126 16.11 12.34 -6.38
C PRO A 126 15.40 13.07 -5.24
N LEU A 127 14.60 14.10 -5.56
CA LEU A 127 13.80 14.82 -4.57
C LEU A 127 12.65 13.95 -4.05
N LEU A 128 11.94 13.25 -4.92
CA LEU A 128 10.87 12.33 -4.54
C LEU A 128 11.39 11.22 -3.63
N GLN A 129 12.54 10.63 -3.98
CA GLN A 129 13.23 9.64 -3.14
C GLN A 129 13.63 10.22 -1.77
N HIS A 130 14.15 11.44 -1.74
CA HIS A 130 14.49 12.12 -0.48
C HIS A 130 13.26 12.40 0.39
N LEU A 131 12.16 12.84 -0.23
CA LEU A 131 10.87 13.12 0.41
C LEU A 131 10.06 11.87 0.72
N ARG A 132 10.61 10.72 0.38
CA ARG A 132 10.00 9.44 0.64
C ARG A 132 8.66 9.21 -0.06
N VAL A 133 8.58 9.62 -1.32
CA VAL A 133 7.40 9.46 -2.18
C VAL A 133 7.74 8.52 -3.32
N ASP A 134 6.89 7.52 -3.56
CA ASP A 134 7.02 6.63 -4.70
C ASP A 134 6.98 7.40 -6.03
N VAL A 135 7.95 7.15 -6.92
CA VAL A 135 8.16 7.94 -8.15
C VAL A 135 7.05 7.69 -9.17
N ALA A 136 6.63 6.43 -9.35
CA ALA A 136 5.59 6.07 -10.30
C ALA A 136 4.23 6.66 -9.89
N ARG A 137 3.92 6.57 -8.59
CA ARG A 137 2.74 7.18 -7.99
C ARG A 137 2.77 8.70 -8.07
N ALA A 138 3.92 9.32 -7.80
CA ALA A 138 4.08 10.76 -7.96
C ALA A 138 3.84 11.19 -9.41
N ALA A 139 4.38 10.47 -10.39
CA ALA A 139 4.14 10.75 -11.81
C ALA A 139 2.65 10.68 -12.16
N HIS A 140 1.93 9.65 -11.68
CA HIS A 140 0.49 9.52 -11.89
C HIS A 140 -0.29 10.71 -11.33
N HIS A 141 -0.05 11.10 -10.08
CA HIS A 141 -0.81 12.19 -9.46
C HIS A 141 -0.37 13.58 -9.94
N LEU A 142 0.90 13.80 -10.26
CA LEU A 142 1.36 15.06 -10.86
C LEU A 142 0.78 15.27 -12.26
N GLY A 143 0.50 14.18 -12.97
CA GLY A 143 -0.19 14.19 -14.27
C GLY A 143 -1.71 14.24 -14.18
N ALA A 144 -2.31 14.04 -13.01
CA ALA A 144 -3.76 14.12 -12.87
C ALA A 144 -4.23 15.57 -12.90
N GLU A 145 -5.13 15.93 -13.82
CA GLU A 145 -5.85 17.21 -13.84
C GLU A 145 -7.02 17.20 -12.86
N GLY A 146 -7.61 16.03 -12.62
CA GLY A 146 -8.68 15.84 -11.66
C GLY A 146 -9.11 14.38 -11.50
N TYR A 147 -9.94 14.14 -10.50
CA TYR A 147 -10.38 12.81 -10.08
C TYR A 147 -11.89 12.72 -10.09
N LEU A 148 -12.42 11.56 -10.48
CA LEU A 148 -13.83 11.22 -10.31
C LEU A 148 -13.96 10.13 -9.25
N TYR A 149 -14.72 10.45 -8.22
CA TYR A 149 -15.04 9.56 -7.12
C TYR A 149 -16.42 8.95 -7.31
N VAL A 150 -16.54 7.67 -6.98
CA VAL A 150 -17.82 7.04 -6.65
C VAL A 150 -17.85 6.82 -5.14
N ALA A 151 -18.93 7.23 -4.50
CA ALA A 151 -19.06 7.27 -3.06
C ALA A 151 -20.37 6.63 -2.62
N ASP A 152 -20.28 5.50 -1.93
CA ASP A 152 -21.44 4.87 -1.28
C ASP A 152 -21.60 5.43 0.13
N PRO A 153 -22.83 5.72 0.60
CA PRO A 153 -23.05 6.06 2.00
C PRO A 153 -22.53 4.94 2.92
N VAL A 154 -21.80 5.30 3.97
CA VAL A 154 -21.51 4.35 5.05
C VAL A 154 -22.81 4.07 5.79
N THR A 155 -23.22 2.82 5.80
CA THR A 155 -24.44 2.36 6.47
C THR A 155 -24.31 2.52 7.98
N ASP A 156 -25.35 3.02 8.64
CA ASP A 156 -25.37 3.13 10.10
C ASP A 156 -25.29 1.73 10.74
N VAL A 157 -24.62 1.64 11.90
CA VAL A 157 -24.59 0.40 12.67
C VAL A 157 -25.96 0.25 13.35
N PRO A 158 -26.68 -0.88 13.18
CA PRO A 158 -27.96 -1.10 13.83
C PRO A 158 -27.88 -0.88 15.34
N ASP A 159 -28.91 -0.24 15.90
CA ASP A 159 -29.04 -0.12 17.35
C ASP A 159 -29.29 -1.52 17.93
N THR A 160 -28.38 -1.99 18.78
CA THR A 160 -28.48 -3.29 19.43
C THR A 160 -29.43 -3.28 20.62
N GLY A 161 -30.05 -2.13 20.94
CA GLY A 161 -30.96 -1.98 22.07
C GLY A 161 -30.25 -1.99 23.44
N ALA A 162 -28.92 -2.02 23.46
CA ALA A 162 -28.14 -1.62 24.63
C ALA A 162 -28.48 -0.15 24.92
N GLU A 163 -28.67 0.22 26.20
CA GLU A 163 -29.08 1.57 26.61
C GLU A 163 -28.40 2.63 25.74
N ALA A 164 -29.19 3.50 25.12
CA ALA A 164 -28.68 4.62 24.33
C ALA A 164 -27.56 5.28 25.13
N VAL A 165 -26.32 5.02 24.75
CA VAL A 165 -25.16 5.57 25.42
C VAL A 165 -25.17 7.04 25.02
N ARG A 166 -25.81 7.85 25.86
CA ARG A 166 -26.07 9.27 25.60
C ARG A 166 -24.79 10.11 25.62
N ASP A 167 -23.68 9.55 26.08
CA ASP A 167 -22.36 10.17 26.11
C ASP A 167 -21.39 9.37 25.22
N GLN A 168 -20.63 10.06 24.36
CA GLN A 168 -19.57 9.44 23.56
C GLN A 168 -18.61 8.70 24.51
N ARG A 169 -18.48 7.37 24.38
CA ARG A 169 -17.45 6.63 25.13
C ARG A 169 -16.08 7.06 24.61
N PRO A 170 -15.23 7.67 25.44
CA PRO A 170 -13.90 8.06 25.03
C PRO A 170 -13.04 6.85 24.62
N VAL A 171 -12.01 7.09 23.82
CA VAL A 171 -11.12 6.07 23.25
C VAL A 171 -9.69 6.60 23.33
N SER A 172 -8.72 5.73 23.60
CA SER A 172 -7.30 6.10 23.59
C SER A 172 -6.66 5.67 22.28
N PHE A 173 -6.01 6.60 21.58
CA PHE A 173 -5.28 6.36 20.35
C PHE A 173 -3.78 6.39 20.63
N VAL A 174 -3.04 5.43 20.09
CA VAL A 174 -1.60 5.27 20.31
C VAL A 174 -0.90 5.18 18.96
N ALA A 175 0.01 6.10 18.65
CA ALA A 175 0.75 6.12 17.40
C ALA A 175 2.26 6.25 17.62
N CYS A 176 3.03 5.42 16.92
CA CYS A 176 4.46 5.65 16.71
C CYS A 176 4.65 6.63 15.55
N VAL A 177 5.52 7.62 15.74
CA VAL A 177 5.72 8.73 14.80
C VAL A 177 7.17 8.78 14.37
N ASN A 178 7.40 8.68 13.06
CA ASN A 178 8.72 8.86 12.45
C ASN A 178 8.74 10.02 11.43
N ASP A 179 7.58 10.58 11.07
CA ASP A 179 7.45 11.70 10.14
C ASP A 179 6.33 12.63 10.61
N ASP A 180 6.72 13.78 11.18
CA ASP A 180 5.78 14.78 11.68
C ASP A 180 4.90 15.40 10.58
N ARG A 181 5.34 15.39 9.31
CA ARG A 181 4.52 15.89 8.19
C ARG A 181 3.45 14.88 7.82
N GLN A 182 3.78 13.59 7.77
CA GLN A 182 2.77 12.53 7.58
C GLN A 182 1.76 12.54 8.73
N LEU A 183 2.22 12.69 9.98
CA LEU A 183 1.34 12.84 11.14
C LEU A 183 0.40 14.05 11.00
N ALA A 184 0.95 15.22 10.67
CA ALA A 184 0.19 16.47 10.54
C ALA A 184 -0.85 16.40 9.42
N HIS A 185 -0.50 15.82 8.27
CA HIS A 185 -1.39 15.73 7.13
C HIS A 185 -2.48 14.66 7.28
N ASN A 186 -2.32 13.68 8.17
CA ASN A 186 -3.24 12.55 8.31
C ASN A 186 -3.83 12.49 9.72
N LEU A 187 -3.17 11.84 10.69
CA LEU A 187 -3.78 11.57 11.98
C LEU A 187 -4.19 12.85 12.70
N LEU A 188 -3.34 13.88 12.75
CA LEU A 188 -3.68 15.16 13.39
C LEU A 188 -4.66 16.02 12.57
N ALA A 189 -4.86 15.71 11.29
CA ALA A 189 -5.91 16.33 10.50
C ALA A 189 -7.30 15.74 10.81
N SER A 190 -7.35 14.63 11.55
CA SER A 190 -8.60 13.97 11.95
C SER A 190 -9.38 14.86 12.94
N PRO A 191 -10.66 15.15 12.71
CA PRO A 191 -11.45 16.03 13.57
C PRO A 191 -11.64 15.48 14.99
N VAL A 192 -11.45 14.18 15.20
CA VAL A 192 -11.56 13.53 16.51
C VAL A 192 -10.49 13.96 17.51
N PHE A 193 -9.46 14.74 17.13
CA PHE A 193 -8.39 15.20 18.02
C PHE A 193 -8.41 16.73 18.25
N GLY A 194 -9.57 17.36 18.06
CA GLY A 194 -9.76 18.78 18.35
C GLY A 194 -9.60 19.14 19.84
N PRO A 195 -9.52 20.44 20.19
CA PRO A 195 -9.28 20.90 21.56
C PRO A 195 -10.25 20.39 22.62
N ASP A 196 -11.51 20.17 22.24
CA ASP A 196 -12.58 19.67 23.12
C ASP A 196 -12.82 18.16 22.96
N SER A 197 -11.88 17.43 22.34
CA SER A 197 -12.02 16.00 22.13
C SER A 197 -12.02 15.25 23.46
N PRO A 198 -12.98 14.33 23.68
CA PRO A 198 -12.92 13.41 24.81
C PRO A 198 -11.87 12.31 24.60
N HIS A 199 -11.37 12.13 23.38
CA HIS A 199 -10.44 11.06 23.05
C HIS A 199 -8.99 11.44 23.41
N GLN A 200 -8.23 10.45 23.88
CA GLN A 200 -6.82 10.62 24.20
C GLN A 200 -5.98 10.28 22.97
N LEU A 201 -4.98 11.10 22.62
CA LEU A 201 -3.98 10.78 21.60
C LEU A 201 -2.58 10.76 22.22
N LEU A 202 -1.95 9.59 22.22
CA LEU A 202 -0.58 9.36 22.67
C LEU A 202 0.32 9.17 21.44
N THR A 203 1.35 10.01 21.31
CA THR A 203 2.32 9.90 20.20
C THR A 203 3.73 9.67 20.73
N TYR A 204 4.44 8.72 20.14
CA TYR A 204 5.80 8.35 20.55
C TYR A 204 6.79 8.50 19.39
N ARG A 205 7.83 9.31 19.58
CA ARG A 205 8.89 9.59 18.60
C ARG A 205 10.19 8.95 19.01
N GLY A 206 11.04 8.63 18.03
CA GLY A 206 12.38 8.09 18.28
C GLY A 206 12.37 6.65 18.85
N MET A 207 11.27 5.93 18.66
CA MET A 207 11.16 4.52 19.04
C MET A 207 12.02 3.67 18.11
N THR A 208 12.57 2.57 18.63
CA THR A 208 13.42 1.62 17.90
C THR A 208 12.62 0.49 17.23
N SER A 209 11.39 0.28 17.67
CA SER A 209 10.42 -0.68 17.14
C SER A 209 8.99 -0.18 17.36
N ALA A 210 8.02 -0.77 16.67
CA ALA A 210 6.61 -0.51 16.96
C ALA A 210 6.28 -0.88 18.42
N ALA A 211 6.84 -1.99 18.92
CA ALA A 211 6.60 -2.47 20.27
C ALA A 211 6.91 -1.47 21.37
N GLU A 212 8.00 -0.71 21.24
CA GLU A 212 8.45 0.24 22.26
C GLU A 212 7.39 1.32 22.51
N GLY A 213 6.88 1.94 21.44
CA GLY A 213 5.86 2.98 21.55
C GLY A 213 4.46 2.41 21.82
N LEU A 214 4.07 1.34 21.13
CA LEU A 214 2.73 0.77 21.25
C LEU A 214 2.48 0.15 22.63
N ASN A 215 3.44 -0.61 23.19
CA ASN A 215 3.28 -1.19 24.52
C ASN A 215 3.31 -0.10 25.62
N ARG A 216 4.11 0.94 25.42
CA ARG A 216 4.12 2.11 26.33
C ARG A 216 2.77 2.83 26.30
N GLY A 217 2.23 3.10 25.11
CA GLY A 217 0.92 3.71 24.96
C GLY A 217 -0.21 2.85 25.51
N LEU A 218 -0.15 1.53 25.36
CA LEU A 218 -1.12 0.62 25.99
C LEU A 218 -1.09 0.73 27.52
N HIS A 219 0.09 0.89 28.11
CA HIS A 219 0.24 1.11 29.56
C HIS A 219 -0.29 2.48 30.00
N GLU A 220 -0.03 3.54 29.23
CA GLU A 220 -0.38 4.94 29.52
C GLU A 220 -1.82 5.32 29.11
N ALA A 221 -2.50 4.51 28.29
CA ALA A 221 -3.86 4.76 27.83
C ALA A 221 -4.81 5.03 29.00
N GLU A 222 -5.90 5.78 28.79
CA GLU A 222 -6.87 6.16 29.83
C GLU A 222 -8.21 5.42 29.72
N HIS A 223 -8.60 5.02 28.51
CA HIS A 223 -9.94 4.54 28.19
C HIS A 223 -10.01 3.03 27.93
N ASP A 224 -11.22 2.47 28.04
CA ASP A 224 -11.50 1.02 27.96
C ASP A 224 -11.09 0.37 26.63
N LEU A 225 -11.17 1.12 25.53
CA LEU A 225 -10.66 0.69 24.24
C LEU A 225 -9.42 1.50 23.88
N VAL A 226 -8.39 0.78 23.42
CA VAL A 226 -7.12 1.34 22.95
C VAL A 226 -6.95 1.00 21.48
N VAL A 227 -6.71 2.03 20.68
CA VAL A 227 -6.52 1.96 19.23
C VAL A 227 -5.04 2.25 18.93
N MET A 228 -4.30 1.20 18.62
CA MET A 228 -2.96 1.31 18.04
C MET A 228 -3.11 1.66 16.56
N ILE A 229 -2.60 2.82 16.14
CA ILE A 229 -2.90 3.43 14.85
C ILE A 229 -1.63 3.99 14.20
N GLN A 230 -1.50 3.83 12.88
CA GLN A 230 -0.39 4.42 12.14
C GLN A 230 -0.57 5.94 11.97
N GLN A 231 0.55 6.68 11.93
CA GLN A 231 0.54 8.15 11.85
C GLN A 231 -0.09 8.72 10.56
N ASP A 232 -0.15 7.90 9.51
CA ASP A 232 -0.66 8.24 8.18
C ASP A 232 -2.12 7.82 7.96
N ILE A 233 -2.82 7.50 9.05
CA ILE A 233 -4.27 7.24 9.04
C ILE A 233 -5.03 8.54 9.28
N TYR A 234 -6.09 8.78 8.51
CA TYR A 234 -7.13 9.76 8.83
C TYR A 234 -8.41 9.06 9.29
N VAL A 235 -8.96 9.53 10.42
CA VAL A 235 -10.21 9.02 11.00
C VAL A 235 -11.30 10.11 10.99
N PRO A 236 -12.49 9.85 10.42
CA PRO A 236 -13.58 10.83 10.40
C PRO A 236 -14.24 11.00 11.77
N SER A 237 -14.99 12.09 11.95
CA SER A 237 -15.58 12.48 13.25
C SER A 237 -16.55 11.45 13.83
N TRP A 238 -17.24 10.70 12.98
CA TRP A 238 -18.19 9.65 13.38
C TRP A 238 -17.52 8.31 13.74
N TRP A 239 -16.22 8.17 13.49
CA TRP A 239 -15.50 6.89 13.61
C TRP A 239 -15.48 6.32 15.04
N PRO A 240 -15.21 7.10 16.12
CA PRO A 240 -15.15 6.54 17.48
C PRO A 240 -16.49 5.99 17.97
N GLU A 241 -17.59 6.67 17.66
CA GLU A 241 -18.93 6.16 17.98
C GLU A 241 -19.22 4.85 17.22
N ARG A 242 -18.85 4.80 15.94
CA ARG A 242 -18.96 3.58 15.13
C ARG A 242 -18.11 2.43 15.71
N LEU A 243 -16.89 2.71 16.16
CA LEU A 243 -16.03 1.73 16.83
C LEU A 243 -16.74 1.08 18.02
N VAL A 244 -17.29 1.89 18.92
CA VAL A 244 -17.99 1.37 20.11
C VAL A 244 -19.16 0.47 19.71
N ARG A 245 -20.00 0.91 18.75
CA ARG A 245 -21.14 0.11 18.28
C ARG A 245 -20.71 -1.18 17.58
N GLN A 246 -19.68 -1.13 16.73
CA GLN A 246 -19.14 -2.32 16.07
C GLN A 246 -18.53 -3.31 17.05
N TRP A 247 -17.85 -2.81 18.09
CA TRP A 247 -17.32 -3.62 19.18
C TRP A 247 -18.45 -4.33 19.94
N GLU A 248 -19.51 -3.61 20.30
CA GLU A 248 -20.69 -4.17 20.97
C GLU A 248 -21.39 -5.22 20.10
N LEU A 249 -21.56 -4.95 18.80
CA LEU A 249 -22.11 -5.89 17.83
C LEU A 249 -21.27 -7.17 17.73
N ALA A 250 -19.94 -7.03 17.65
CA ALA A 250 -19.02 -8.17 17.63
C ALA A 250 -19.06 -8.98 18.94
N SER A 251 -19.39 -8.32 20.06
CA SER A 251 -19.45 -8.91 21.40
C SER A 251 -20.78 -9.60 21.72
N ALA A 252 -21.84 -9.35 20.93
CA ALA A 252 -23.18 -9.87 21.18
C ALA A 252 -23.27 -11.42 21.23
N GLY A 253 -22.29 -12.12 20.64
CA GLY A 253 -22.18 -13.59 20.67
C GLY A 253 -21.64 -14.19 21.98
N GLY A 254 -21.41 -13.38 23.01
CA GLY A 254 -20.95 -13.81 24.33
C GLY A 254 -19.54 -13.33 24.66
N THR A 255 -18.53 -13.91 24.02
CA THR A 255 -17.13 -13.50 24.23
C THR A 255 -16.74 -12.37 23.29
N PRO A 256 -16.39 -11.17 23.78
CA PRO A 256 -15.91 -10.07 22.95
C PRO A 256 -14.63 -10.48 22.20
N PRO A 257 -14.32 -9.85 21.05
CA PRO A 257 -13.03 -10.07 20.40
C PRO A 257 -11.89 -9.60 21.31
N ALA A 258 -10.76 -10.30 21.28
CA ALA A 258 -9.58 -9.91 22.06
C ALA A 258 -8.69 -8.89 21.31
N LEU A 259 -8.82 -8.86 19.98
CA LEU A 259 -8.13 -7.95 19.08
C LEU A 259 -9.03 -7.70 17.87
N ALA A 260 -9.07 -6.46 17.38
CA ALA A 260 -9.83 -6.12 16.20
C ALA A 260 -9.11 -5.10 15.29
N GLY A 261 -9.59 -4.94 14.06
CA GLY A 261 -9.10 -3.94 13.11
C GLY A 261 -10.08 -3.72 11.96
N PRO A 262 -9.84 -2.78 11.04
CA PRO A 262 -10.71 -2.54 9.88
C PRO A 262 -10.40 -3.43 8.68
N PHE A 263 -9.26 -4.13 8.69
CA PHE A 263 -8.81 -4.98 7.59
C PHE A 263 -7.97 -6.16 8.09
N GLY A 264 -8.14 -7.31 7.46
CA GLY A 264 -7.44 -8.53 7.83
C GLY A 264 -7.63 -9.66 6.82
N VAL A 265 -7.21 -10.85 7.23
CA VAL A 265 -7.21 -12.03 6.37
C VAL A 265 -7.76 -13.24 7.12
N ARG A 266 -8.53 -14.05 6.42
CA ARG A 266 -8.98 -15.38 6.85
C ARG A 266 -8.33 -16.42 5.95
N TYR A 267 -7.85 -17.51 6.54
CA TYR A 267 -7.18 -18.58 5.80
C TYR A 267 -7.42 -19.98 6.38
N ARG A 268 -7.82 -20.11 7.65
CA ARG A 268 -8.01 -21.42 8.29
C ARG A 268 -9.26 -22.19 7.80
N GLU A 269 -10.26 -21.50 7.25
CA GLU A 269 -11.58 -22.06 6.91
C GLU A 269 -11.91 -22.11 5.40
N GLY A 270 -10.92 -22.27 4.51
CA GLY A 270 -11.21 -22.46 3.07
C GLY A 270 -10.35 -21.66 2.10
N GLY A 271 -9.10 -21.35 2.47
CA GLY A 271 -8.17 -20.59 1.64
C GLY A 271 -8.13 -19.10 2.00
N ARG A 272 -7.17 -18.39 1.40
CA ARG A 272 -6.91 -16.97 1.69
C ARG A 272 -8.05 -16.09 1.19
N GLU A 273 -8.66 -15.33 2.09
CA GLU A 273 -9.69 -14.33 1.85
C GLU A 273 -9.34 -13.05 2.60
N HIS A 274 -9.22 -11.93 1.90
CA HIS A 274 -9.16 -10.62 2.54
C HIS A 274 -10.54 -10.21 3.04
N VAL A 275 -10.57 -9.58 4.21
CA VAL A 275 -11.79 -9.15 4.89
C VAL A 275 -11.59 -7.73 5.38
N GLY A 276 -12.52 -6.84 5.07
CA GLY A 276 -12.51 -5.49 5.63
C GLY A 276 -12.93 -4.39 4.69
N HIS A 277 -12.82 -3.19 5.22
CA HIS A 277 -13.31 -1.96 4.62
C HIS A 277 -12.39 -0.79 4.98
N VAL A 278 -11.54 -0.37 4.05
CA VAL A 278 -10.58 0.72 4.23
C VAL A 278 -10.33 1.43 2.91
N VAL A 279 -10.10 2.74 2.95
CA VAL A 279 -9.52 3.46 1.81
C VAL A 279 -8.01 3.37 1.97
N ASP A 280 -7.35 2.60 1.11
CA ASP A 280 -5.90 2.49 1.08
C ASP A 280 -5.36 3.32 -0.07
N ARG A 281 -4.63 4.38 0.28
CA ARG A 281 -4.00 5.31 -0.65
C ARG A 281 -5.03 5.98 -1.57
N ASP A 282 -5.11 5.58 -2.83
CA ASP A 282 -6.05 6.10 -3.84
C ASP A 282 -7.15 5.11 -4.24
N HIS A 283 -7.32 4.03 -3.47
CA HIS A 283 -8.30 2.98 -3.76
C HIS A 283 -9.13 2.57 -2.55
N LEU A 284 -10.38 2.20 -2.81
CA LEU A 284 -11.24 1.55 -1.84
C LEU A 284 -10.98 0.04 -1.79
N LEU A 285 -10.60 -0.46 -0.62
CA LEU A 285 -10.61 -1.88 -0.30
C LEU A 285 -11.90 -2.20 0.46
N ARG A 286 -12.95 -2.62 -0.25
CA ARG A 286 -14.20 -3.12 0.34
C ARG A 286 -14.44 -4.57 -0.04
N MET A 287 -14.25 -5.47 0.91
CA MET A 287 -14.45 -6.90 0.71
C MET A 287 -15.94 -7.25 0.88
N PRO A 288 -16.46 -8.28 0.19
CA PRO A 288 -17.90 -8.56 0.16
C PRO A 288 -18.45 -9.20 1.44
N ARG A 289 -17.59 -9.57 2.39
CA ARG A 289 -17.99 -10.21 3.64
C ARG A 289 -18.69 -9.22 4.57
N GLU A 290 -19.82 -9.63 5.13
CA GLU A 290 -20.52 -8.87 6.17
C GLU A 290 -19.65 -8.71 7.42
N LEU A 291 -19.68 -7.51 8.00
CA LEU A 291 -18.90 -7.13 9.17
C LEU A 291 -19.84 -6.85 10.36
N PRO A 292 -19.42 -7.13 11.60
CA PRO A 292 -18.10 -7.62 12.00
C PRO A 292 -17.88 -9.10 11.66
N ALA A 293 -16.63 -9.47 11.34
CA ALA A 293 -16.28 -10.81 10.89
C ALA A 293 -15.08 -11.38 11.64
N ARG A 294 -15.07 -12.70 11.87
CA ARG A 294 -13.90 -13.42 12.37
C ARG A 294 -12.81 -13.47 11.29
N VAL A 295 -11.57 -13.21 11.69
CA VAL A 295 -10.38 -13.33 10.84
C VAL A 295 -9.27 -14.09 11.57
N ASP A 296 -8.24 -14.48 10.84
CA ASP A 296 -7.07 -15.19 11.37
C ASP A 296 -5.86 -14.27 11.56
N GLY A 297 -5.75 -13.22 10.75
CA GLY A 297 -4.73 -12.17 10.86
C GLY A 297 -5.32 -10.78 10.63
N LEU A 298 -4.66 -9.76 11.16
CA LEU A 298 -5.07 -8.36 11.05
C LEU A 298 -3.93 -7.50 10.49
N ASP A 299 -4.31 -6.44 9.77
CA ASP A 299 -3.38 -5.44 9.29
C ASP A 299 -2.90 -4.51 10.41
N GLU A 300 -1.67 -4.03 10.31
CA GLU A 300 -1.04 -3.14 11.27
C GLU A 300 -1.56 -1.70 11.26
N LEU A 301 -2.32 -1.31 10.22
CA LEU A 301 -2.78 0.07 10.03
C LEU A 301 -3.61 0.61 11.21
N VAL A 302 -4.48 -0.24 11.75
CA VAL A 302 -5.29 0.02 12.95
C VAL A 302 -5.55 -1.30 13.66
N LEU A 303 -5.18 -1.37 14.94
CA LEU A 303 -5.44 -2.49 15.83
C LEU A 303 -6.13 -1.98 17.09
N ILE A 304 -7.18 -2.67 17.52
CA ILE A 304 -8.06 -2.28 18.62
C ILE A 304 -8.00 -3.40 19.66
N VAL A 305 -7.75 -3.02 20.91
CA VAL A 305 -7.71 -3.95 22.05
C VAL A 305 -8.45 -3.36 23.26
N PRO A 306 -8.96 -4.22 24.17
CA PRO A 306 -9.31 -3.79 25.51
C PRO A 306 -8.10 -3.22 26.24
N ARG A 307 -8.29 -2.19 27.05
CA ARG A 307 -7.23 -1.56 27.85
C ARG A 307 -6.54 -2.53 28.81
N ASP A 308 -7.32 -3.44 29.39
CA ASP A 308 -6.87 -4.45 30.35
C ASP A 308 -6.30 -5.71 29.68
N THR A 309 -6.05 -5.68 28.38
CA THR A 309 -5.46 -6.81 27.65
C THR A 309 -4.04 -7.15 28.14
N ASP A 310 -3.74 -8.46 28.18
CA ASP A 310 -2.39 -8.97 28.38
C ASP A 310 -1.55 -8.99 27.10
N LEU A 311 -2.15 -8.65 25.94
CA LEU A 311 -1.46 -8.61 24.65
C LEU A 311 -0.33 -7.58 24.65
N ARG A 312 0.85 -7.98 24.17
CA ARG A 312 2.00 -7.09 23.97
C ARG A 312 2.60 -7.33 22.59
N VAL A 313 2.92 -6.24 21.92
CA VAL A 313 3.63 -6.27 20.64
C VAL A 313 5.05 -6.82 20.89
N GLU A 314 5.45 -7.86 20.16
CA GLU A 314 6.77 -8.49 20.27
C GLU A 314 7.88 -7.55 19.75
N PRO A 315 8.82 -7.10 20.59
CA PRO A 315 9.86 -6.16 20.17
C PRO A 315 10.74 -6.66 19.02
N ARG A 316 11.01 -7.96 18.95
CA ARG A 316 11.89 -8.53 17.92
C ARG A 316 11.28 -8.50 16.52
N VAL A 317 9.94 -8.41 16.41
CA VAL A 317 9.22 -8.36 15.13
C VAL A 317 9.50 -7.04 14.39
N GLY A 318 9.85 -5.95 15.08
CA GLY A 318 10.24 -4.69 14.45
C GLY A 318 9.06 -3.78 14.11
N TRP A 319 8.88 -3.46 12.83
CA TRP A 319 7.90 -2.46 12.34
C TRP A 319 6.78 -3.03 11.48
N HIS A 320 6.83 -4.32 11.13
CA HIS A 320 5.84 -4.98 10.29
C HIS A 320 5.32 -6.25 10.94
N LEU A 321 4.17 -6.75 10.48
CA LEU A 321 3.60 -8.05 10.87
C LEU A 321 3.26 -8.21 12.36
N TYR A 322 3.24 -7.12 13.12
CA TYR A 322 2.84 -7.17 14.53
C TYR A 322 1.33 -7.38 14.71
N GLY A 323 0.49 -6.99 13.74
CA GLY A 323 -0.94 -7.30 13.74
C GLY A 323 -1.18 -8.80 13.54
N THR A 324 -0.41 -9.41 12.64
CA THR A 324 -0.40 -10.87 12.45
C THR A 324 0.11 -11.59 13.69
N ASP A 325 1.23 -11.15 14.28
CA ASP A 325 1.79 -11.73 15.51
C ASP A 325 0.81 -11.70 16.70
N LEU A 326 0.15 -10.56 16.90
CA LEU A 326 -0.85 -10.39 17.94
C LEU A 326 -2.07 -11.29 17.69
N ALA A 327 -2.52 -11.42 16.44
CA ALA A 327 -3.63 -12.30 16.11
C ALA A 327 -3.28 -13.77 16.43
N LEU A 328 -2.09 -14.25 16.05
CA LEU A 328 -1.63 -15.59 16.40
C LEU A 328 -1.54 -15.80 17.91
N THR A 329 -1.10 -14.79 18.66
CA THR A 329 -1.07 -14.81 20.13
C THR A 329 -2.47 -14.94 20.72
N VAL A 330 -3.45 -14.21 20.18
CA VAL A 330 -4.87 -14.31 20.57
C VAL A 330 -5.40 -15.72 20.32
N HIS A 331 -5.12 -16.31 19.15
CA HIS A 331 -5.61 -17.64 18.79
C HIS A 331 -4.97 -18.74 19.65
N GLU A 332 -3.67 -18.65 19.95
CA GLU A 332 -2.98 -19.58 20.85
C GLU A 332 -3.60 -19.57 22.26
N ALA A 333 -4.06 -18.40 22.72
CA ALA A 333 -4.78 -18.24 23.99
C ALA A 333 -6.27 -18.66 23.94
N GLY A 334 -6.76 -19.14 22.78
CA GLY A 334 -8.17 -19.52 22.59
C GLY A 334 -9.13 -18.34 22.45
N GLY A 335 -8.61 -17.13 22.27
CA GLY A 335 -9.39 -15.94 21.94
C GLY A 335 -9.75 -15.88 20.46
N TRP A 336 -10.30 -14.75 20.02
CA TRP A 336 -10.57 -14.53 18.61
C TRP A 336 -10.38 -13.08 18.17
N THR A 337 -10.09 -12.93 16.88
CA THR A 337 -9.82 -11.65 16.24
C THR A 337 -10.93 -11.25 15.27
N ALA A 338 -11.27 -9.97 15.25
CA ALA A 338 -12.38 -9.43 14.45
C ALA A 338 -11.93 -8.38 13.44
N VAL A 339 -12.53 -8.39 12.25
CA VAL A 339 -12.62 -7.19 11.42
C VAL A 339 -13.92 -6.48 11.72
N LEU A 340 -13.84 -5.19 12.04
CA LEU A 340 -14.97 -4.29 12.29
C LEU A 340 -15.14 -3.35 11.09
N ASP A 341 -16.38 -2.95 10.78
CA ASP A 341 -16.61 -2.01 9.69
C ASP A 341 -16.25 -0.59 10.12
N LEU A 342 -15.00 -0.19 9.90
CA LEU A 342 -14.41 1.05 10.40
C LEU A 342 -13.63 1.80 9.31
N PRO A 343 -14.32 2.26 8.23
CA PRO A 343 -13.64 2.86 7.10
C PRO A 343 -12.87 4.12 7.54
N CYS A 344 -11.60 4.13 7.19
CA CYS A 344 -10.64 5.20 7.42
C CYS A 344 -9.77 5.36 6.15
N HIS A 345 -8.96 6.41 6.09
CA HIS A 345 -8.01 6.61 4.99
C HIS A 345 -6.58 6.34 5.45
N HIS A 346 -5.97 5.29 4.92
CA HIS A 346 -4.56 4.99 5.07
C HIS A 346 -3.77 5.62 3.92
N ASN A 347 -3.05 6.71 4.21
CA ASN A 347 -2.37 7.50 3.19
C ASN A 347 -0.85 7.29 3.21
N SER A 348 -0.45 6.02 3.06
CA SER A 348 0.96 5.66 2.95
C SER A 348 1.59 6.18 1.65
N LEU A 349 2.81 6.72 1.76
CA LEU A 349 3.57 7.24 0.61
C LEU A 349 4.35 6.15 -0.13
N TYR A 350 4.34 4.92 0.40
CA TYR A 350 5.11 3.80 -0.11
C TYR A 350 4.31 2.49 -0.15
N HIS A 351 4.79 1.56 -0.98
CA HIS A 351 4.19 0.25 -1.15
C HIS A 351 5.20 -0.89 -1.23
N GLU A 352 6.50 -0.58 -1.28
CA GLU A 352 7.56 -1.58 -1.40
C GLU A 352 7.81 -2.28 -0.06
N LEU A 353 8.00 -3.60 -0.13
CA LEU A 353 8.41 -4.42 1.02
C LEU A 353 9.94 -4.35 1.15
N ASP A 354 10.42 -3.69 2.20
CA ASP A 354 11.85 -3.50 2.43
C ASP A 354 12.49 -4.67 3.21
N GLU A 355 13.79 -4.53 3.52
CA GLU A 355 14.52 -5.53 4.31
C GLU A 355 13.95 -5.69 5.72
N SER A 356 13.37 -4.63 6.30
CA SER A 356 12.78 -4.67 7.62
C SER A 356 11.50 -5.51 7.64
N TYR A 357 10.72 -5.50 6.55
CA TYR A 357 9.59 -6.41 6.37
C TYR A 357 10.05 -7.88 6.32
N ARG A 358 11.13 -8.18 5.58
CA ARG A 358 11.70 -9.54 5.51
C ARG A 358 12.27 -10.03 6.84
N HIS A 359 12.81 -9.11 7.65
CA HIS A 359 13.19 -9.40 9.03
C HIS A 359 11.98 -9.82 9.86
N SER A 360 10.86 -9.10 9.77
CA SER A 360 9.62 -9.46 10.47
C SER A 360 9.09 -10.84 10.05
N GLU A 361 9.13 -11.18 8.75
CA GLU A 361 8.73 -12.51 8.27
C GLU A 361 9.58 -13.62 8.90
N ALA A 362 10.91 -13.46 8.93
CA ALA A 362 11.82 -14.43 9.55
C ALA A 362 11.57 -14.60 11.05
N MET A 363 11.28 -13.49 11.74
CA MET A 363 10.93 -13.52 13.15
C MET A 363 9.62 -14.26 13.40
N LEU A 364 8.59 -14.04 12.57
CA LEU A 364 7.33 -14.77 12.66
C LEU A 364 7.51 -16.26 12.35
N ALA A 365 8.26 -16.63 11.31
CA ALA A 365 8.53 -18.03 10.98
C ALA A 365 9.22 -18.77 12.14
N THR A 366 10.14 -18.08 12.82
CA THR A 366 10.85 -18.62 14.00
C THR A 366 9.92 -18.74 15.21
N LYS A 367 9.11 -17.72 15.49
CA LYS A 367 8.21 -17.70 16.67
C LYS A 367 7.04 -18.66 16.50
N TRP A 368 6.46 -18.73 15.30
CA TRP A 368 5.22 -19.43 14.98
C TRP A 368 5.45 -20.64 14.07
N THR A 369 6.55 -21.38 14.27
CA THR A 369 6.91 -22.53 13.43
C THR A 369 5.79 -23.58 13.34
N ARG A 370 4.96 -23.71 14.40
CA ARG A 370 3.84 -24.66 14.45
C ARG A 370 2.60 -24.20 13.68
N GLU A 371 2.51 -22.90 13.38
CA GLU A 371 1.39 -22.29 12.64
C GLU A 371 1.72 -22.10 11.15
N LEU A 372 2.92 -22.49 10.70
CA LEU A 372 3.29 -22.39 9.30
C LEU A 372 2.42 -23.32 8.42
N PRO A 373 1.98 -22.84 7.23
CA PRO A 373 2.21 -21.51 6.69
C PRO A 373 1.36 -20.42 7.37
N VAL A 374 1.98 -19.28 7.68
CA VAL A 374 1.28 -18.09 8.21
C VAL A 374 0.89 -17.18 7.05
N VAL A 375 -0.41 -16.95 6.85
CA VAL A 375 -0.91 -16.07 5.80
C VAL A 375 -1.11 -14.66 6.36
N THR A 376 -0.55 -13.66 5.67
CA THR A 376 -0.67 -12.24 6.01
C THR A 376 -1.52 -11.51 4.95
N ASN A 377 -1.77 -10.20 5.14
CA ASN A 377 -2.48 -9.41 4.13
C ASN A 377 -1.68 -9.28 2.82
N THR A 378 -0.36 -9.38 2.88
CA THR A 378 0.56 -9.08 1.77
C THR A 378 1.26 -10.32 1.24
N SER A 379 1.59 -11.31 2.08
CA SER A 379 2.36 -12.51 1.71
C SER A 379 1.88 -13.78 2.43
N THR A 380 2.50 -14.91 2.09
CA THR A 380 2.40 -16.16 2.86
C THR A 380 3.79 -16.53 3.32
N ILE A 381 3.96 -16.76 4.61
CA ILE A 381 5.22 -17.18 5.22
C ILE A 381 5.17 -18.71 5.31
N GLU A 382 5.89 -19.39 4.44
CA GLU A 382 5.93 -20.87 4.42
C GLU A 382 7.03 -21.44 5.32
N GLU A 383 8.13 -20.71 5.43
CA GLU A 383 9.34 -21.07 6.19
C GLU A 383 10.13 -19.80 6.50
N ASP A 384 11.26 -19.94 7.21
CA ASP A 384 12.16 -18.81 7.42
C ASP A 384 12.77 -18.37 6.07
N PRO A 385 12.54 -17.11 5.62
CA PRO A 385 13.08 -16.62 4.35
C PRO A 385 14.61 -16.52 4.34
N ARG A 386 15.29 -16.68 5.48
CA ARG A 386 16.75 -16.83 5.54
C ARG A 386 17.18 -18.22 5.10
N ASP A 387 16.44 -19.25 5.49
CA ASP A 387 16.72 -20.64 5.11
C ASP A 387 16.47 -20.84 3.60
N ALA A 388 15.40 -20.24 3.08
CA ALA A 388 15.14 -20.22 1.63
C ALA A 388 16.30 -19.58 0.85
N ARG A 389 16.79 -18.41 1.30
CA ARG A 389 17.93 -17.72 0.67
C ARG A 389 19.23 -18.53 0.71
N VAL A 390 19.49 -19.26 1.80
CA VAL A 390 20.65 -20.16 1.88
C VAL A 390 20.53 -21.26 0.84
N ARG A 391 19.37 -21.90 0.70
CA ARG A 391 19.15 -22.93 -0.31
C ARG A 391 19.25 -22.40 -1.74
N ASP A 392 18.68 -21.23 -2.02
CA ASP A 392 18.80 -20.59 -3.34
C ASP A 392 20.27 -20.32 -3.73
N LEU A 393 21.08 -19.89 -2.74
CA LEU A 393 22.50 -19.68 -2.93
C LEU A 393 23.24 -21.01 -3.16
N GLU A 394 22.93 -22.04 -2.37
CA GLU A 394 23.48 -23.39 -2.55
C GLU A 394 23.15 -23.95 -3.94
N GLU A 395 21.91 -23.80 -4.42
CA GLU A 395 21.49 -24.20 -5.77
C GLU A 395 22.16 -23.37 -6.87
N PHE A 396 22.33 -22.06 -6.67
CA PHE A 396 23.08 -21.21 -7.59
C PHE A 396 24.53 -21.65 -7.70
N VAL A 397 25.20 -21.91 -6.57
CA VAL A 397 26.58 -22.41 -6.53
C VAL A 397 26.68 -23.78 -7.19
N ALA A 398 25.73 -24.69 -6.93
CA ALA A 398 25.69 -26.01 -7.55
C ALA A 398 25.54 -25.92 -9.08
N ARG A 399 24.61 -25.09 -9.59
CA ARG A 399 24.44 -24.86 -11.04
C ARG A 399 25.71 -24.30 -11.68
N GLY A 400 26.34 -23.31 -11.06
CA GLY A 400 27.60 -22.74 -11.54
C GLY A 400 28.73 -23.79 -11.58
N HIS A 401 28.77 -24.70 -10.61
CA HIS A 401 29.73 -25.80 -10.61
C HIS A 401 29.48 -26.78 -11.77
N GLU A 402 28.22 -27.18 -12.02
CA GLU A 402 27.87 -28.05 -13.15
C GLU A 402 28.22 -27.44 -14.51
N GLU A 403 27.94 -26.15 -14.71
CA GLU A 403 28.32 -25.43 -15.93
C GLU A 403 29.84 -25.39 -16.13
N HIS A 404 30.59 -25.14 -15.05
CA HIS A 404 32.05 -25.17 -15.08
C HIS A 404 32.59 -26.55 -15.45
N VAL A 405 32.03 -27.63 -14.89
CA VAL A 405 32.41 -29.01 -15.24
C VAL A 405 32.14 -29.30 -16.71
N ARG A 406 30.94 -28.99 -17.23
CA ARG A 406 30.62 -29.16 -18.66
C ARG A 406 31.56 -28.38 -19.58
N MET A 407 31.88 -27.15 -19.21
CA MET A 407 32.83 -26.33 -19.97
C MET A 407 34.23 -26.96 -19.98
N SER A 408 34.69 -27.47 -18.84
CA SER A 408 35.98 -28.16 -18.74
C SER A 408 36.02 -29.42 -19.61
N GLU A 409 34.97 -30.24 -19.58
CA GLU A 409 34.86 -31.44 -20.43
C GLU A 409 34.87 -31.09 -21.92
N ALA A 410 34.14 -30.04 -22.32
CA ALA A 410 34.13 -29.56 -23.71
C ALA A 410 35.51 -29.07 -24.16
N ILE A 411 36.24 -28.37 -23.30
CA ILE A 411 37.62 -27.95 -23.55
C ILE A 411 38.53 -29.16 -23.74
N ASP A 412 38.40 -30.20 -22.93
CA ASP A 412 39.23 -31.40 -23.06
C ASP A 412 38.93 -32.19 -24.34
N VAL A 413 37.67 -32.28 -24.75
CA VAL A 413 37.29 -32.82 -26.06
C VAL A 413 37.89 -32.00 -27.20
N ALA A 414 37.81 -30.66 -27.12
CA ALA A 414 38.39 -29.78 -28.13
C ALA A 414 39.92 -29.92 -28.22
N LYS A 415 40.62 -30.09 -27.10
CA LYS A 415 42.07 -30.36 -27.08
C LYS A 415 42.41 -31.66 -27.82
N VAL A 416 41.67 -32.74 -27.55
CA VAL A 416 41.88 -34.03 -28.22
C VAL A 416 41.72 -33.91 -29.74
N GLU A 417 40.72 -33.14 -30.19
CA GLU A 417 40.47 -32.92 -31.61
C GLU A 417 41.53 -32.03 -32.25
N ILE A 418 41.98 -30.97 -31.58
CA ILE A 418 43.12 -30.15 -32.02
C ILE A 418 44.37 -31.01 -32.20
N ASP A 419 44.66 -31.90 -31.25
CA ASP A 419 45.81 -32.81 -31.34
C ASP A 419 45.68 -33.80 -32.51
N ARG A 420 44.46 -34.26 -32.81
CA ARG A 420 44.18 -35.09 -33.99
C ARG A 420 44.48 -34.34 -35.28
N LEU A 421 43.95 -33.12 -35.41
CA LEU A 421 44.15 -32.27 -36.59
C LEU A 421 45.63 -31.91 -36.78
N HIS A 422 46.37 -31.64 -35.70
CA HIS A 422 47.81 -31.41 -35.77
C HIS A 422 48.57 -32.62 -36.32
N ARG A 423 48.21 -33.85 -35.94
CA ARG A 423 48.82 -35.08 -36.49
C ARG A 423 48.49 -35.26 -37.97
N GLU A 424 47.24 -35.01 -38.37
CA GLU A 424 46.83 -35.13 -39.78
C GLU A 424 47.52 -34.10 -40.67
N LEU A 425 47.67 -32.86 -40.19
CA LEU A 425 48.41 -31.80 -40.88
C LEU A 425 49.89 -32.16 -41.05
N ALA A 426 50.51 -32.73 -40.01
CA ALA A 426 51.88 -33.22 -40.08
C ALA A 426 52.03 -34.30 -41.17
N HIS A 427 51.12 -35.28 -41.19
CA HIS A 427 51.13 -36.35 -42.19
C HIS A 427 50.92 -35.83 -43.63
N ALA A 428 49.96 -34.92 -43.82
CA ALA A 428 49.72 -34.29 -45.12
C ALA A 428 50.95 -33.50 -45.61
N THR A 429 51.65 -32.82 -44.70
CA THR A 429 52.89 -32.08 -44.99
C THR A 429 54.00 -33.01 -45.45
N GLU A 430 54.15 -34.19 -44.82
CA GLU A 430 55.10 -35.23 -45.26
C GLU A 430 54.75 -35.75 -46.67
N GLN A 431 53.47 -36.06 -46.94
CA GLN A 431 53.02 -36.53 -48.25
C GLN A 431 53.25 -35.50 -49.37
N ILE A 432 52.99 -34.23 -49.10
CA ILE A 432 53.26 -33.12 -50.02
C ILE A 432 54.76 -33.06 -50.32
N THR A 433 55.60 -33.18 -49.28
CA THR A 433 57.06 -33.14 -49.43
C THR A 433 57.55 -34.32 -50.29
N ALA A 434 57.10 -35.54 -49.99
CA ALA A 434 57.44 -36.73 -50.78
C ALA A 434 56.97 -36.64 -52.24
N THR A 435 55.78 -36.07 -52.47
CA THR A 435 55.25 -35.85 -53.82
C THR A 435 56.05 -34.81 -54.59
N ARG A 436 56.47 -33.72 -53.93
CA ARG A 436 57.36 -32.71 -54.53
C ARG A 436 58.70 -33.32 -54.92
N GLU A 437 59.30 -34.15 -54.07
CA GLU A 437 60.53 -34.87 -54.39
C GLU A 437 60.36 -35.85 -55.57
N ARG A 438 59.26 -36.61 -55.59
CA ARG A 438 58.95 -37.53 -56.70
C ARG A 438 58.77 -36.78 -58.01
N ASN A 439 58.05 -35.66 -58.00
CA ASN A 439 57.86 -34.81 -59.17
C ASN A 439 59.18 -34.16 -59.64
N ALA A 440 60.06 -33.78 -58.71
CA ALA A 440 61.40 -33.29 -59.06
C ALA A 440 62.24 -34.38 -59.76
N LYS A 441 62.22 -35.62 -59.26
CA LYS A 441 62.87 -36.78 -59.89
C LYS A 441 62.27 -37.13 -61.26
N LEU A 442 60.96 -37.01 -61.44
CA LEU A 442 60.32 -37.21 -62.75
C LEU A 442 60.71 -36.12 -63.74
N ARG A 443 60.73 -34.85 -63.30
CA ARG A 443 61.16 -33.71 -64.12
C ARG A 443 62.63 -33.81 -64.53
N SER A 444 63.51 -34.35 -63.69
CA SER A 444 64.91 -34.57 -64.09
C SER A 444 65.01 -35.66 -65.17
N ARG A 445 64.29 -36.78 -65.01
CA ARG A 445 64.26 -37.86 -66.02
C ARG A 445 63.68 -37.42 -67.37
N LEU A 446 62.64 -36.59 -67.37
CA LEU A 446 62.05 -36.00 -68.58
C LEU A 446 62.97 -35.00 -69.30
N ARG A 447 63.98 -34.46 -68.62
CA ARG A 447 65.01 -33.61 -69.23
C ARG A 447 66.16 -34.44 -69.81
N GLU A 448 66.24 -35.73 -69.48
CA GLU A 448 67.27 -36.67 -69.93
C GLU A 448 66.79 -37.58 -71.08
N SER A 449 65.49 -37.58 -71.40
CA SER A 449 64.90 -38.19 -72.62
C SER A 449 64.66 -37.13 -73.69
#